data_AF-A0A4R4D4Z8-F1
#
_entry.id   AF-A0A4R4D4Z8-F1
#
_cell.length_a   1.000
_cell.length_b   1.000
_cell.length_c   1.000
_cell.angle_alpha   90.00
_cell.angle_beta   90.00
_cell.angle_gamma   90.00
#
_symmetry.space_group_name_H-M   'P 1'
#
loop_
_entity.id
_entity.type
_entity.pdbx_description
1 polymer ?
#
loop_
_entity_poly.entity_id
_entity_poly.type
_entity_poly.pdbx_seq_one_letter_code
_entity_poly.pdbx_strand_id
1 'polypeptide(L)'
;MHYRMAAPRCSVCLHPRKPEIDAALMAGAALIPTGQAFGVSKSALARHRTGCLAPKVAAAARMVAPASASRAEVERAKAIASGAVQPLPDDLLTLTGLLGRLARSLERLEAAADTSLAENAPTALAAVSAQLHRGIEAAAKMQGIYAEAAPPAAPAFSIVFKLSEAGERQPAHLIHVAQRPVGSVVDATLGDVQESEAGEDAADAERADGCALPVPGFEFALASTREG
;
A
#
# COMPACT_ATOMS: atom_id res chain seq x y z
N MET A 1 -43.15 -6.09 14.45
CA MET A 1 -42.63 -6.42 13.12
C MET A 1 -41.85 -5.22 12.59
N HIS A 2 -40.52 -5.31 12.48
CA HIS A 2 -39.70 -4.23 11.93
C HIS A 2 -39.64 -4.42 10.41
N TYR A 3 -40.32 -3.55 9.66
CA TYR A 3 -40.29 -3.57 8.19
C TYR A 3 -38.92 -3.04 7.74
N ARG A 4 -38.02 -3.94 7.33
CA ARG A 4 -36.78 -3.57 6.61
C ARG A 4 -37.18 -3.10 5.21
N MET A 5 -37.53 -1.82 5.07
CA MET A 5 -37.59 -1.17 3.76
C MET A 5 -36.21 -1.29 3.12
N ALA A 6 -36.13 -1.93 1.94
CA ALA A 6 -34.90 -1.99 1.17
C ALA A 6 -34.42 -0.55 0.92
N ALA A 7 -33.23 -0.21 1.43
CA ALA A 7 -32.70 1.15 1.32
C ALA A 7 -32.72 1.58 -0.16
N PRO A 8 -33.26 2.76 -0.49
CA PRO A 8 -33.35 3.22 -1.86
C PRO A 8 -31.97 3.17 -2.51
N ARG A 9 -31.88 2.55 -3.69
CA ARG A 9 -30.61 2.42 -4.42
C ARG A 9 -30.15 3.82 -4.83
N CYS A 10 -28.95 4.21 -4.40
CA CYS A 10 -28.34 5.46 -4.81
C CYS A 10 -28.21 5.50 -6.35
N SER A 11 -28.68 6.57 -6.99
CA SER A 11 -28.62 6.70 -8.45
C SER A 11 -27.19 6.71 -8.98
N VAL A 12 -26.23 7.26 -8.23
CA VAL A 12 -24.79 7.25 -8.59
C VAL A 12 -24.21 5.85 -8.60
N CYS A 13 -24.67 4.97 -7.71
CA CYS A 13 -24.26 3.56 -7.70
C CYS A 13 -24.71 2.78 -8.95
N LEU A 14 -25.74 3.26 -9.66
CA LEU A 14 -26.26 2.67 -10.90
C LEU A 14 -25.70 3.36 -12.16
N HIS A 15 -24.89 4.40 -12.01
CA HIS A 15 -24.34 5.14 -13.13
C HIS A 15 -23.30 4.29 -13.90
N PRO A 16 -23.31 4.25 -15.25
CA PRO A 16 -22.35 3.45 -16.01
C PRO A 16 -20.90 3.87 -15.77
N ARG A 17 -20.67 5.18 -15.58
CA ARG A 17 -19.35 5.77 -15.25
C ARG A 17 -19.10 5.92 -13.75
N LYS A 18 -19.73 5.07 -12.92
CA LYS A 18 -19.49 5.05 -11.46
C LYS A 18 -18.00 5.02 -11.07
N PRO A 19 -17.12 4.20 -11.66
CA PRO A 19 -15.72 4.15 -11.20
C PRO A 19 -15.00 5.48 -11.38
N GLU A 20 -15.30 6.22 -12.45
CA GLU A 20 -14.72 7.54 -12.70
C GLU A 20 -15.22 8.59 -11.71
N ILE A 21 -16.51 8.53 -11.35
CA ILE A 21 -17.09 9.40 -10.31
C ILE A 21 -16.47 9.08 -8.95
N ASP A 22 -16.35 7.81 -8.58
CA ASP A 22 -15.71 7.37 -7.33
C ASP A 22 -14.26 7.87 -7.27
N ALA A 23 -13.49 7.72 -8.36
CA ALA A 23 -12.12 8.20 -8.45
C ALA A 23 -12.01 9.72 -8.28
N ALA A 24 -12.85 10.51 -8.98
CA ALA A 24 -12.88 11.96 -8.85
C ALA A 24 -13.22 12.41 -7.42
N LEU A 25 -14.18 11.74 -6.77
CA LEU A 25 -14.56 12.04 -5.39
C LEU A 25 -13.46 11.66 -4.38
N MET A 26 -12.75 10.56 -4.59
CA MET A 26 -11.59 10.16 -3.78
C MET A 26 -10.41 11.13 -3.95
N ALA A 27 -10.20 11.66 -5.15
CA ALA A 27 -9.21 12.71 -5.42
C ALA A 27 -9.57 14.09 -4.83
N GLY A 28 -10.73 14.22 -4.17
CA GLY A 28 -11.16 15.46 -3.54
C GLY A 28 -11.79 16.48 -4.50
N ALA A 29 -12.19 16.07 -5.71
CA ALA A 29 -12.82 16.97 -6.68
C ALA A 29 -14.10 17.63 -6.12
N ALA A 30 -14.36 18.87 -6.53
CA ALA A 30 -15.54 19.60 -6.11
C ALA A 30 -16.84 18.97 -6.68
N LEU A 31 -17.90 18.92 -5.85
CA LEU A 31 -19.14 18.20 -6.19
C LEU A 31 -19.89 18.81 -7.37
N ILE A 32 -19.85 20.13 -7.53
CA ILE A 32 -20.59 20.85 -8.59
C ILE A 32 -20.01 20.57 -9.99
N PRO A 33 -18.70 20.80 -10.26
CA PRO A 33 -18.13 20.52 -11.57
C PRO A 33 -18.17 19.02 -11.89
N THR A 34 -17.98 18.16 -10.89
CA THR A 34 -18.14 16.70 -11.06
C THR A 34 -19.57 16.36 -11.47
N GLY A 35 -20.57 16.95 -10.82
CA GLY A 35 -21.98 16.73 -11.18
C GLY A 35 -22.31 17.13 -12.61
N GLN A 36 -21.78 18.28 -13.07
CA GLN A 36 -21.96 18.75 -14.43
C GLN A 36 -21.28 17.82 -15.46
N ALA A 37 -20.06 17.37 -15.19
CA ALA A 37 -19.30 16.51 -16.10
C ALA A 37 -19.96 15.13 -16.33
N PHE A 38 -20.64 14.61 -15.31
CA PHE A 38 -21.26 13.27 -15.36
C PHE A 38 -22.79 13.30 -15.46
N GLY A 39 -23.42 14.48 -15.53
CA GLY A 39 -24.88 14.59 -15.60
C GLY A 39 -25.60 14.13 -14.31
N VAL A 40 -24.96 14.31 -13.15
CA VAL A 40 -25.48 13.89 -11.84
C VAL A 40 -25.71 15.10 -10.94
N SER A 41 -26.81 15.12 -10.19
CA SER A 41 -27.09 16.24 -9.29
C SER A 41 -26.08 16.32 -8.12
N LYS A 42 -25.75 17.55 -7.69
CA LYS A 42 -24.88 17.81 -6.53
C LYS A 42 -25.32 17.03 -5.28
N SER A 43 -26.63 16.99 -5.02
CA SER A 43 -27.18 16.32 -3.83
C SER A 43 -27.10 14.79 -3.92
N ALA A 44 -27.10 14.21 -5.12
CA ALA A 44 -26.87 12.78 -5.33
C ALA A 44 -25.39 12.44 -5.08
N LEU A 45 -24.45 13.24 -5.59
CA LEU A 45 -23.02 13.07 -5.33
C LEU A 45 -22.68 13.23 -3.84
N ALA A 46 -23.27 14.21 -3.16
CA ALA A 46 -23.08 14.41 -1.72
C ALA A 46 -23.52 13.17 -0.92
N ARG A 47 -24.73 12.65 -1.19
CA ARG A 47 -25.26 11.44 -0.55
C ARG A 47 -24.46 10.19 -0.89
N HIS A 48 -23.97 10.08 -2.13
CA HIS A 48 -23.12 8.98 -2.54
C HIS A 48 -21.77 9.00 -1.82
N ARG A 49 -21.13 10.17 -1.72
CA ARG A 49 -19.85 10.35 -1.02
C ARG A 49 -19.94 9.91 0.44
N THR A 50 -20.97 10.38 1.15
CA THR A 50 -21.11 10.11 2.60
C THR A 50 -21.71 8.73 2.88
N GLY A 51 -22.72 8.31 2.12
CA GLY A 51 -23.48 7.09 2.42
C GLY A 51 -22.98 5.82 1.74
N CYS A 52 -22.28 5.94 0.59
CA CYS A 52 -21.87 4.78 -0.20
C CYS A 52 -20.36 4.66 -0.33
N LEU A 53 -19.66 5.76 -0.62
CA LEU A 53 -18.22 5.76 -0.84
C LEU A 53 -17.44 5.74 0.48
N ALA A 54 -17.76 6.60 1.44
CA ALA A 54 -17.03 6.68 2.71
C ALA A 54 -16.99 5.34 3.48
N PRO A 55 -18.09 4.56 3.61
CA PRO A 55 -18.03 3.25 4.26
C PRO A 55 -17.13 2.25 3.52
N LYS A 56 -17.10 2.30 2.19
CA LYS A 56 -16.24 1.43 1.37
C LYS A 56 -14.77 1.79 1.51
N VAL A 57 -14.46 3.08 1.47
CA VAL A 57 -13.09 3.58 1.68
C VAL A 57 -12.62 3.23 3.10
N ALA A 58 -13.47 3.39 4.11
CA ALA A 58 -13.14 2.99 5.48
C ALA A 58 -12.91 1.47 5.60
N ALA A 59 -13.73 0.64 4.96
CA ALA A 59 -13.55 -0.81 4.95
C ALA A 59 -12.24 -1.21 4.22
N ALA A 60 -11.96 -0.62 3.06
CA ALA A 60 -10.72 -0.83 2.34
C ALA A 60 -9.50 -0.38 3.15
N ALA A 61 -9.57 0.79 3.80
CA ALA A 61 -8.52 1.29 4.67
C ALA A 61 -8.24 0.35 5.84
N ARG A 62 -9.27 -0.28 6.43
CA ARG A 62 -9.08 -1.30 7.49
C ARG A 62 -8.35 -2.55 6.99
N MET A 63 -8.58 -2.95 5.73
CA MET A 63 -7.88 -4.09 5.13
C MET A 63 -6.42 -3.75 4.79
N VAL A 64 -6.15 -2.50 4.42
CA VAL A 64 -4.80 -2.04 4.05
C VAL A 64 -3.98 -1.57 5.26
N ALA A 65 -4.61 -1.06 6.32
CA ALA A 65 -3.96 -0.58 7.54
C ALA A 65 -2.93 -1.56 8.13
N PRO A 66 -3.22 -2.88 8.31
CA PRO A 66 -2.23 -3.81 8.83
C PRO A 66 -1.01 -3.98 7.89
N ALA A 67 -1.18 -3.76 6.59
CA ALA A 67 -0.08 -3.80 5.62
C ALA A 67 0.83 -2.56 5.74
N SER A 68 0.29 -1.40 6.13
CA SER A 68 1.09 -0.17 6.26
C SER A 68 1.95 -0.13 7.53
N ALA A 69 1.40 -0.56 8.68
CA ALA A 69 2.17 -0.67 9.92
C ALA A 69 3.28 -1.71 9.80
N SER A 70 2.96 -2.88 9.22
CA SER A 70 3.98 -3.90 8.95
C SER A 70 5.03 -3.43 7.93
N ARG A 71 4.69 -2.59 6.94
CA ARG A 71 5.68 -2.04 6.01
C ARG A 71 6.66 -1.07 6.68
N ALA A 72 6.18 -0.20 7.57
CA ALA A 72 7.06 0.69 8.33
C ALA A 72 8.00 -0.10 9.26
N GLU A 73 7.49 -1.13 9.94
CA GLU A 73 8.30 -2.06 10.75
C GLU A 73 9.34 -2.81 9.90
N VAL A 74 8.95 -3.27 8.70
CA VAL A 74 9.85 -3.98 7.78
C VAL A 74 10.94 -3.06 7.22
N GLU A 75 10.60 -1.82 6.82
CA GLU A 75 11.61 -0.85 6.36
C GLU A 75 12.58 -0.47 7.48
N ARG A 76 12.09 -0.32 8.72
CA ARG A 76 12.96 -0.09 9.89
C ARG A 76 13.85 -1.30 10.17
N ALA A 77 13.31 -2.52 10.15
CA ALA A 77 14.07 -3.75 10.32
C ALA A 77 15.15 -3.90 9.22
N LYS A 78 14.83 -3.50 7.98
CA LYS A 78 15.77 -3.46 6.87
C LYS A 78 16.89 -2.44 7.09
N ALA A 79 16.57 -1.26 7.63
CA ALA A 79 17.56 -0.23 7.95
C ALA A 79 18.50 -0.65 9.11
N ILE A 80 17.99 -1.41 10.08
CA ILE A 80 18.80 -2.02 11.13
C ILE A 80 19.72 -3.10 10.55
N ALA A 81 19.16 -3.98 9.71
CA ALA A 81 19.90 -5.06 9.06
C ALA A 81 21.05 -4.56 8.18
N SER A 82 20.86 -3.44 7.47
CA SER A 82 21.90 -2.83 6.64
C SER A 82 22.93 -2.03 7.45
N GLY A 83 22.77 -1.91 8.77
CA GLY A 83 23.61 -1.06 9.62
C GLY A 83 23.40 0.44 9.41
N ALA A 84 22.35 0.85 8.68
CA ALA A 84 22.03 2.26 8.46
C ALA A 84 21.46 2.93 9.72
N VAL A 85 20.89 2.15 10.64
CA VAL A 85 20.32 2.62 11.92
C VAL A 85 20.74 1.68 13.04
N GLN A 86 21.16 2.24 14.18
CA GLN A 86 21.47 1.46 15.38
C GLN A 86 20.16 0.92 16.00
N PRO A 87 20.05 -0.38 16.32
CA PRO A 87 18.83 -0.96 16.89
C PRO A 87 18.55 -0.41 18.29
N LEU A 88 17.30 -0.03 18.55
CA LEU A 88 16.83 0.26 19.90
C LEU A 88 16.46 -1.06 20.62
N PRO A 89 16.44 -1.11 21.96
CA PRO A 89 16.03 -2.30 22.72
C PRO A 89 14.66 -2.85 22.30
N ASP A 90 13.70 -1.98 21.98
CA ASP A 90 12.37 -2.37 21.50
C ASP A 90 12.41 -3.04 20.11
N ASP A 91 13.42 -2.72 19.29
CA ASP A 91 13.59 -3.35 17.97
C ASP A 91 14.02 -4.81 18.11
N LEU A 92 14.82 -5.13 19.13
CA LEU A 92 15.24 -6.50 19.41
C LEU A 92 14.05 -7.38 19.86
N LEU A 93 13.15 -6.81 20.67
CA LEU A 93 11.89 -7.47 21.05
C LEU A 93 10.97 -7.66 19.84
N THR A 94 10.92 -6.68 18.95
CA THR A 94 10.13 -6.77 17.70
C THR A 94 10.68 -7.84 16.76
N LEU A 95 12.01 -7.90 16.59
CA LEU A 95 12.69 -8.91 15.77
C LEU A 95 12.50 -10.33 16.32
N THR A 96 12.63 -10.53 17.63
CA THR A 96 12.32 -11.83 18.25
C THR A 96 10.85 -12.21 18.07
N GLY A 97 9.92 -11.25 18.15
CA GLY A 97 8.51 -11.47 17.83
C GLY A 97 8.27 -11.85 16.36
N LEU A 98 9.00 -11.25 15.42
CA LEU A 98 8.95 -11.61 14.00
C LEU A 98 9.49 -13.02 13.74
N LEU A 99 10.64 -13.36 14.33
CA LEU A 99 11.22 -14.70 14.24
C LEU A 99 10.27 -15.76 14.83
N GLY A 100 9.63 -15.48 15.97
CA GLY A 100 8.64 -16.38 16.55
C GLY A 100 7.39 -16.56 15.68
N ARG A 101 6.95 -15.51 14.97
CA ARG A 101 5.86 -15.62 13.98
C ARG A 101 6.26 -16.46 12.77
N LEU A 102 7.49 -16.30 12.27
CA LEU A 102 8.04 -17.11 11.18
C LEU A 102 8.15 -18.58 11.56
N ALA A 103 8.71 -18.89 12.74
CA ALA A 103 8.81 -20.26 13.24
C ALA A 103 7.44 -20.96 13.28
N ARG A 104 6.42 -20.33 13.88
CA ARG A 104 5.03 -20.85 13.90
C ARG A 104 4.39 -20.95 12.52
N SER A 105 4.85 -20.16 11.54
CA SER A 105 4.36 -20.27 10.16
C SER A 105 4.98 -21.47 9.44
N LEU A 106 6.26 -21.75 9.69
CA LEU A 106 6.95 -22.92 9.16
C LEU A 106 6.38 -24.21 9.74
N GLU A 107 6.17 -24.28 11.06
CA GLU A 107 5.52 -25.44 11.71
C GLU A 107 4.14 -25.75 11.12
N ARG A 108 3.33 -24.70 10.83
CA ARG A 108 2.02 -24.87 10.19
C ARG A 108 2.11 -25.32 8.73
N LEU A 109 3.13 -24.85 8.01
CA LEU A 109 3.38 -25.27 6.63
C LEU A 109 3.88 -26.73 6.57
N GLU A 110 4.72 -27.14 7.52
CA GLU A 110 5.20 -28.52 7.67
C GLU A 110 4.03 -29.47 7.98
N ALA A 111 3.19 -29.13 8.97
CA ALA A 111 1.99 -29.92 9.27
C ALA A 111 1.02 -30.00 8.06
N ALA A 112 0.86 -28.91 7.30
CA ALA A 112 0.04 -28.91 6.10
C ALA A 112 0.64 -29.80 4.98
N ALA A 113 1.97 -29.81 4.84
CA ALA A 113 2.66 -30.68 3.90
C ALA A 113 2.47 -32.17 4.27
N ASP A 114 2.56 -32.52 5.56
CA ASP A 114 2.30 -33.88 6.03
C ASP A 114 0.87 -34.33 5.74
N THR A 115 -0.13 -33.46 5.97
CA THR A 115 -1.52 -33.77 5.62
C THR A 115 -1.72 -33.94 4.11
N SER A 116 -1.06 -33.10 3.30
CA SER A 116 -1.13 -33.17 1.83
C SER A 116 -0.51 -34.46 1.28
N LEU A 117 0.58 -34.95 1.91
CA LEU A 117 1.18 -36.24 1.61
C LEU A 117 0.23 -37.39 1.96
N ALA A 118 -0.41 -37.35 3.13
CA ALA A 118 -1.39 -38.36 3.53
C ALA A 118 -2.61 -38.42 2.60
N GLU A 119 -3.04 -37.27 2.08
CA GLU A 119 -4.22 -37.14 1.21
C GLU A 119 -3.91 -37.28 -0.30
N ASN A 120 -2.64 -37.45 -0.70
CA ASN A 120 -2.19 -37.46 -2.11
C ASN A 120 -2.62 -36.21 -2.91
N ALA A 121 -2.50 -35.02 -2.31
CA ALA A 121 -2.93 -33.75 -2.92
C ALA A 121 -1.73 -32.86 -3.34
N PRO A 122 -1.07 -33.12 -4.49
CA PRO A 122 0.21 -32.48 -4.86
C PRO A 122 0.13 -30.96 -5.10
N THR A 123 -1.05 -30.42 -5.37
CA THR A 123 -1.26 -28.97 -5.57
C THR A 123 -1.09 -28.19 -4.27
N ALA A 124 -1.44 -28.77 -3.12
CA ALA A 124 -1.24 -28.14 -1.82
C ALA A 124 0.25 -28.05 -1.47
N LEU A 125 1.02 -29.11 -1.76
CA LEU A 125 2.48 -29.12 -1.57
C LEU A 125 3.19 -28.04 -2.40
N ALA A 126 2.77 -27.83 -3.65
CA ALA A 126 3.32 -26.78 -4.52
C ALA A 126 3.02 -25.36 -4.01
N ALA A 127 1.84 -25.14 -3.42
CA ALA A 127 1.49 -23.85 -2.82
C ALA A 127 2.33 -23.58 -1.54
N VAL A 128 2.50 -24.60 -0.71
CA VAL A 128 3.34 -24.55 0.51
C VAL A 128 4.80 -24.27 0.17
N SER A 129 5.36 -24.95 -0.83
CA SER A 129 6.75 -24.73 -1.24
C SER A 129 6.97 -23.31 -1.79
N ALA A 130 6.04 -22.79 -2.58
CA ALA A 130 6.10 -21.42 -3.07
C ALA A 130 6.07 -20.38 -1.93
N GLN A 131 5.27 -20.63 -0.88
CA GLN A 131 5.23 -19.76 0.29
C GLN A 131 6.51 -19.84 1.12
N LEU A 132 7.09 -21.03 1.28
CA LEU A 132 8.36 -21.24 1.96
C LEU A 132 9.51 -20.51 1.26
N HIS A 133 9.59 -20.61 -0.07
CA HIS A 133 10.61 -19.90 -0.86
C HIS A 133 10.55 -18.38 -0.67
N ARG A 134 9.36 -17.78 -0.63
CA ARG A 134 9.23 -16.34 -0.35
C ARG A 134 9.66 -15.98 1.08
N GLY A 135 9.40 -16.87 2.04
CA GLY A 135 9.86 -16.70 3.42
C GLY A 135 11.39 -16.73 3.54
N ILE A 136 12.03 -17.68 2.88
CA ILE A 136 13.50 -17.80 2.82
C ILE A 136 14.11 -16.57 2.14
N GLU A 137 13.54 -16.14 1.02
CA GLU A 137 14.00 -14.95 0.30
C GLU A 137 13.90 -13.69 1.19
N ALA A 138 12.78 -13.51 1.90
CA ALA A 138 12.61 -12.38 2.82
C ALA A 138 13.61 -12.43 3.97
N ALA A 139 13.83 -13.61 4.58
CA ALA A 139 14.82 -13.79 5.64
C ALA A 139 16.25 -13.50 5.16
N ALA A 140 16.60 -13.98 3.97
CA ALA A 140 17.93 -13.77 3.39
C ALA A 140 18.19 -12.29 3.03
N LYS A 141 17.15 -11.56 2.58
CA LYS A 141 17.20 -10.10 2.40
C LYS A 141 17.40 -9.36 3.72
N MET A 142 16.76 -9.82 4.81
CA MET A 142 16.94 -9.23 6.14
C MET A 142 18.30 -9.53 6.77
N GLN A 143 18.99 -10.60 6.37
CA GLN A 143 20.32 -10.90 6.89
C GLN A 143 21.45 -10.22 6.09
N GLY A 144 21.12 -9.46 5.04
CA GLY A 144 22.11 -8.87 4.15
C GLY A 144 22.91 -9.89 3.32
N ILE A 145 22.61 -11.19 3.43
CA ILE A 145 23.24 -12.25 2.64
C ILE A 145 22.80 -12.14 1.18
N TYR A 146 21.55 -11.72 0.97
CA TYR A 146 21.08 -11.18 -0.31
C TYR A 146 21.06 -9.66 -0.24
N ALA A 147 22.22 -9.03 -0.14
CA ALA A 147 22.35 -7.69 -0.68
C ALA A 147 22.03 -7.81 -2.17
N GLU A 148 20.86 -7.34 -2.57
CA GLU A 148 20.51 -7.19 -3.97
C GLU A 148 21.68 -6.43 -4.61
N ALA A 149 22.47 -7.15 -5.43
CA ALA A 149 23.65 -6.59 -6.03
C ALA A 149 23.22 -5.27 -6.67
N ALA A 150 23.89 -4.18 -6.30
CA ALA A 150 23.59 -2.84 -6.79
C ALA A 150 23.23 -2.98 -8.26
N PRO A 151 22.03 -2.52 -8.68
CA PRO A 151 21.46 -2.87 -9.97
C PRO A 151 22.56 -2.71 -11.01
N PRO A 152 22.95 -3.79 -11.72
CA PRO A 152 24.08 -3.73 -12.61
C PRO A 152 23.86 -2.52 -13.51
N ALA A 153 24.92 -1.71 -13.66
CA ALA A 153 24.91 -0.50 -14.47
C ALA A 153 24.08 -0.75 -15.73
N ALA A 154 23.10 0.13 -15.98
CA ALA A 154 22.00 -0.10 -16.92
C ALA A 154 22.47 -0.93 -18.13
N PRO A 155 21.81 -2.07 -18.42
CA PRO A 155 22.31 -3.00 -19.43
C PRO A 155 22.54 -2.24 -20.74
N ALA A 156 23.71 -2.45 -21.36
CA ALA A 156 24.14 -1.73 -22.56
C ALA A 156 23.14 -1.86 -23.73
N PHE A 157 22.26 -2.85 -23.67
CA PHE A 157 21.14 -3.02 -24.59
C PHE A 157 19.88 -3.48 -23.86
N SER A 158 18.71 -3.08 -24.37
CA SER A 158 17.39 -3.53 -23.94
C SER A 158 16.66 -4.13 -25.14
N ILE A 159 16.11 -5.33 -24.98
CA ILE A 159 15.31 -6.00 -26.01
C ILE A 159 13.85 -5.90 -25.59
N VAL A 160 13.07 -5.09 -26.31
CA VAL A 160 11.63 -4.93 -26.05
C VAL A 160 10.86 -5.88 -26.96
N PHE A 161 10.31 -6.95 -26.40
CA PHE A 161 9.38 -7.83 -27.11
C PHE A 161 8.01 -7.15 -27.18
N LYS A 162 7.61 -6.70 -28.36
CA LYS A 162 6.24 -6.30 -28.61
C LYS A 162 5.44 -7.54 -28.95
N LEU A 163 4.72 -8.06 -27.95
CA LEU A 163 3.69 -9.07 -28.18
C LEU A 163 2.52 -8.36 -28.90
N SER A 164 2.42 -8.61 -30.20
CA SER A 164 1.27 -8.14 -30.99
C SER A 164 0.02 -8.83 -30.46
N GLU A 165 -1.02 -8.05 -30.14
CA GLU A 165 -2.30 -8.62 -29.71
C GLU A 165 -2.90 -9.49 -30.83
N ALA A 166 -3.49 -10.61 -30.42
CA ALA A 166 -3.99 -11.64 -31.32
C ALA A 166 -5.16 -11.13 -32.15
N GLY A 167 -4.85 -10.61 -33.34
CA GLY A 167 -5.85 -10.13 -34.30
C GLY A 167 -5.25 -9.64 -35.62
N GLU A 168 -3.97 -9.22 -35.60
CA GLU A 168 -3.32 -8.69 -36.78
C GLU A 168 -2.30 -9.69 -37.34
N ARG A 169 -2.66 -10.34 -38.45
CA ARG A 169 -1.74 -11.17 -39.24
C ARG A 169 -0.67 -10.28 -39.86
N GLN A 170 0.38 -9.96 -39.12
CA GLN A 170 1.59 -9.37 -39.69
C GLN A 170 2.48 -10.47 -40.30
N PRO A 171 2.91 -10.34 -41.56
CA PRO A 171 3.90 -11.24 -42.15
C PRO A 171 5.29 -10.92 -41.60
N ALA A 172 5.98 -11.98 -41.12
CA ALA A 172 7.39 -12.02 -40.73
C ALA A 172 7.84 -11.09 -39.58
N HIS A 173 8.19 -11.69 -38.44
CA HIS A 173 8.75 -11.03 -37.26
C HIS A 173 10.01 -10.21 -37.58
N LEU A 174 9.87 -8.90 -37.70
CA LEU A 174 10.99 -7.96 -37.77
C LEU A 174 11.44 -7.62 -36.35
N ILE A 175 12.58 -8.17 -35.92
CA ILE A 175 13.19 -7.84 -34.62
C ILE A 175 13.87 -6.47 -34.77
N HIS A 176 13.27 -5.42 -34.21
CA HIS A 176 13.92 -4.11 -34.11
C HIS A 176 14.92 -4.12 -32.94
N VAL A 177 16.20 -4.28 -33.25
CA VAL A 177 17.29 -4.06 -32.30
C VAL A 177 17.66 -2.58 -32.32
N ALA A 178 17.14 -1.80 -31.37
CA ALA A 178 17.57 -0.42 -31.18
C ALA A 178 18.88 -0.41 -30.38
N GLN A 179 20.01 -0.15 -31.03
CA GLN A 179 21.28 0.09 -30.34
C GLN A 179 21.23 1.48 -29.71
N ARG A 180 21.30 1.56 -28.38
CA ARG A 180 21.58 2.83 -27.70
C ARG A 180 23.03 3.21 -27.97
N PRO A 181 23.35 4.44 -28.42
CA PRO A 181 24.73 4.85 -28.59
C PRO A 181 25.45 4.82 -27.25
N VAL A 182 26.40 3.90 -27.11
CA VAL A 182 27.31 3.81 -25.96
C VAL A 182 28.37 4.88 -26.16
N GLY A 183 28.09 6.10 -25.70
CA GLY A 183 29.06 7.20 -25.84
C GLY A 183 28.46 8.59 -25.74
N SER A 184 28.00 8.98 -24.56
CA SER A 184 28.12 10.37 -24.13
C SER A 184 28.35 10.38 -22.63
N VAL A 185 29.64 10.40 -22.26
CA VAL A 185 30.06 10.89 -20.94
C VAL A 185 29.53 12.32 -20.88
N VAL A 186 28.42 12.50 -20.17
CA VAL A 186 27.95 13.85 -19.83
C VAL A 186 28.84 14.26 -18.67
N ASP A 187 29.85 15.08 -18.98
CA ASP A 187 30.59 15.83 -17.97
C ASP A 187 29.55 16.60 -17.15
N ALA A 188 29.33 16.16 -15.91
CA ALA A 188 28.53 16.89 -14.96
C ALA A 188 29.35 18.10 -14.51
N THR A 189 29.32 19.17 -15.32
CA THR A 189 29.74 20.49 -14.84
C THR A 189 28.87 20.83 -13.64
N LEU A 190 29.50 20.84 -12.46
CA LEU A 190 29.04 21.54 -11.26
C LEU A 190 28.51 22.91 -11.69
N GLY A 191 27.18 23.07 -11.69
CA GLY A 191 26.54 24.36 -11.78
C GLY A 191 26.62 25.01 -10.41
N ASP A 192 27.24 26.19 -10.37
CA ASP A 192 27.27 27.10 -9.23
C ASP A 192 25.88 27.25 -8.61
N VAL A 193 25.81 27.01 -7.31
CA VAL A 193 24.67 27.34 -6.45
C VAL A 193 24.70 28.86 -6.27
N GLN A 194 23.85 29.58 -7.01
CA GLN A 194 23.49 30.94 -6.62
C GLN A 194 22.57 30.87 -5.41
N GLU A 195 23.10 31.19 -4.24
CA GLU A 195 22.34 31.56 -3.05
C GLU A 195 21.48 32.79 -3.40
N SER A 196 20.18 32.58 -3.60
CA SER A 196 19.22 33.69 -3.65
C SER A 196 18.59 33.85 -2.27
N GLU A 197 19.07 34.86 -1.55
CA GLU A 197 18.45 35.39 -0.34
C GLU A 197 17.09 36.02 -0.72
N ALA A 198 16.01 35.29 -0.47
CA ALA A 198 14.66 35.83 -0.30
C ALA A 198 14.27 35.45 1.13
N GLY A 199 14.33 36.37 2.09
CA GLY A 199 13.39 37.48 2.17
C GLY A 199 12.37 37.12 3.25
N GLU A 200 12.80 37.23 4.50
CA GLU A 200 11.96 37.13 5.70
C GLU A 200 11.00 38.32 5.74
N ASP A 201 9.75 38.08 5.35
CA ASP A 201 8.61 38.93 5.73
C ASP A 201 7.70 38.13 6.65
N ALA A 202 8.05 38.16 7.93
CA ALA A 202 7.20 37.74 9.04
C ALA A 202 6.18 38.85 9.33
N ALA A 203 4.93 38.63 8.94
CA ALA A 203 3.80 39.44 9.39
C ALA A 203 2.65 38.55 9.87
N ASP A 204 2.43 38.61 11.19
CA ASP A 204 1.16 38.60 11.90
C ASP A 204 0.10 37.53 11.58
N ALA A 205 -0.04 36.57 12.50
CA ALA A 205 -1.30 35.87 12.73
C ALA A 205 -1.43 35.33 14.17
N GLU A 206 -1.40 36.19 15.19
CA GLU A 206 -1.95 35.86 16.51
C GLU A 206 -3.40 36.38 16.63
N ARG A 207 -4.38 35.55 16.28
CA ARG A 207 -5.68 35.49 16.97
C ARG A 207 -6.51 34.30 16.49
N ALA A 208 -6.61 33.28 17.32
CA ALA A 208 -7.75 32.37 17.29
C ALA A 208 -8.12 32.01 18.73
N ASP A 209 -9.17 32.71 19.18
CA ASP A 209 -9.91 32.49 20.41
C ASP A 209 -10.32 31.02 20.58
N GLY A 210 -10.36 30.62 21.85
CA GLY A 210 -10.64 29.26 22.27
C GLY A 210 -12.04 28.79 21.90
N CYS A 211 -12.11 27.61 21.29
CA CYS A 211 -13.24 26.70 21.41
C CYS A 211 -12.82 25.53 22.29
N ALA A 212 -12.96 25.70 23.60
CA ALA A 212 -12.99 24.60 24.54
C ALA A 212 -14.21 23.72 24.21
N LEU A 213 -13.99 22.55 23.64
CA LEU A 213 -15.01 21.53 23.52
C LEU A 213 -15.11 20.75 24.86
N PRO A 214 -16.33 20.49 25.36
CA PRO A 214 -16.51 19.75 26.60
C PRO A 214 -16.08 18.29 26.42
N VAL A 215 -15.17 17.83 27.26
CA VAL A 215 -14.76 16.43 27.36
C VAL A 215 -15.88 15.68 28.11
N PRO A 216 -16.53 14.67 27.53
CA PRO A 216 -17.51 13.87 28.25
C PRO A 216 -16.81 13.03 29.32
N GLY A 217 -17.23 13.22 30.58
CA GLY A 217 -16.75 12.46 31.73
C GLY A 217 -17.03 10.96 31.53
N PHE A 218 -15.94 10.19 31.46
CA PHE A 218 -15.98 8.73 31.57
C PHE A 218 -15.99 8.38 33.07
N GLU A 219 -17.18 8.17 33.64
CA GLU A 219 -17.32 7.51 34.94
C GLU A 219 -16.97 6.03 34.81
N PHE A 220 -15.82 5.64 35.36
CA PHE A 220 -15.45 4.24 35.54
C PHE A 220 -16.13 3.70 36.80
N ALA A 221 -17.21 2.95 36.64
CA ALA A 221 -17.79 2.14 37.70
C ALA A 221 -16.90 0.92 37.98
N LEU A 222 -16.11 0.97 39.04
CA LEU A 222 -15.38 -0.18 39.57
C LEU A 222 -16.36 -1.12 40.29
N ALA A 223 -16.72 -2.21 39.61
CA ALA A 223 -17.40 -3.34 40.24
C ALA A 223 -16.40 -4.12 41.12
N SER A 224 -16.52 -3.92 42.43
CA SER A 224 -15.81 -4.70 43.46
C SER A 224 -16.48 -6.06 43.60
N THR A 225 -15.86 -7.12 43.07
CA THR A 225 -16.22 -8.50 43.38
C THR A 225 -15.56 -8.90 44.69
N ARG A 226 -16.38 -9.00 45.73
CA ARG A 226 -16.03 -9.52 47.05
C ARG A 226 -16.26 -11.02 47.03
N GLU A 227 -15.19 -11.80 46.96
CA GLU A 227 -15.25 -13.25 47.17
C GLU A 227 -15.39 -13.54 48.67
N GLY A 228 -16.25 -14.50 48.99
CA GLY A 228 -16.37 -15.15 50.29
C GLY A 228 -16.12 -16.64 50.16
#